data_AF-M5XNP0-F1
#
_entry.id   AF-M5XNP0-F1
#
_cell.length_a   1.000
_cell.length_b   1.000
_cell.length_c   1.000
_cell.angle_alpha   90.00
_cell.angle_beta   90.00
_cell.angle_gamma   90.00
#
_symmetry.space_group_name_H-M   'P 1'
#
loop_
_entity.id
_entity.type
_entity.pdbx_description
1 polymer ?
#
loop_
_entity_poly.entity_id
_entity_poly.type
_entity_poly.pdbx_seq_one_letter_code
_entity_poly.pdbx_strand_id
1 'polypeptide(L)'
;MEVDKIMLTDAPLLFPPEQLALAALRSANQVHKVVDFERYLRSTPSRQSSEHTVSELVELLNAIDSWARKYKFPSDKDLKHINRKLKSCWGLSSHDESTKWDKKSKHKSKRSSNEMQPVPSHTEISLP
;
A
#
# COMPACT_ATOMS: atom_id res chain seq x y z
N MET A 1 -12.23 -12.67 5.60
CA MET A 1 -13.23 -11.81 4.92
C MET A 1 -13.62 -10.57 5.70
N GLU A 2 -14.04 -10.65 6.97
CA GLU A 2 -14.43 -9.41 7.69
C GLU A 2 -13.24 -8.52 8.06
N VAL A 3 -12.12 -9.11 8.49
CA VAL A 3 -10.85 -8.39 8.74
C VAL A 3 -10.38 -7.63 7.50
N ASP A 4 -10.51 -8.23 6.31
CA ASP A 4 -10.06 -7.64 5.05
C ASP A 4 -10.82 -6.37 4.68
N LYS A 5 -12.03 -6.15 5.24
CA LYS A 5 -12.79 -4.89 5.08
C LYS A 5 -12.02 -3.68 5.60
N ILE A 6 -11.16 -3.84 6.61
CA ILE A 6 -10.32 -2.75 7.13
C ILE A 6 -9.45 -2.19 5.99
N MET A 7 -8.86 -3.06 5.16
CA MET A 7 -8.01 -2.69 4.02
C MET A 7 -8.80 -2.09 2.83
N LEU A 8 -10.14 -2.10 2.88
CA LEU A 8 -11.02 -1.49 1.87
C LEU A 8 -11.61 -0.15 2.32
N THR A 9 -11.20 0.35 3.49
CA THR A 9 -11.56 1.67 4.04
C THR A 9 -10.36 2.60 4.09
N ASP A 10 -10.56 3.86 4.49
CA ASP A 10 -9.48 4.82 4.72
C ASP A 10 -8.66 4.52 5.99
N ALA A 11 -9.00 3.49 6.77
CA ALA A 11 -8.28 3.14 8.00
C ALA A 11 -6.74 2.97 7.84
N PRO A 12 -6.20 2.38 6.75
CA PRO A 12 -4.76 2.32 6.49
C PRO A 12 -4.07 3.68 6.26
N LEU A 13 -4.85 4.77 6.08
CA LEU A 13 -4.35 6.14 5.98
C LEU A 13 -4.47 6.91 7.30
N LEU A 14 -5.20 6.36 8.28
CA LEU A 14 -5.60 7.04 9.53
C LEU A 14 -5.00 6.43 10.79
N PHE A 15 -4.61 5.14 10.77
CA PHE A 15 -4.13 4.42 11.94
C PHE A 15 -2.80 3.69 11.64
N PRO A 16 -1.85 3.63 12.60
CA PRO A 16 -0.63 2.83 12.48
C PRO A 16 -0.90 1.34 12.20
N PRO A 17 -0.01 0.64 11.47
CA PRO A 17 -0.19 -0.78 11.14
C PRO A 17 -0.30 -1.68 12.37
N GLU A 18 0.32 -1.32 13.49
CA GLU A 18 0.19 -2.01 14.79
C GLU A 18 -1.25 -1.97 15.32
N GLN A 19 -1.92 -0.83 15.21
CA GLN A 19 -3.32 -0.67 15.65
C GLN A 19 -4.28 -1.43 14.72
N LEU A 20 -4.01 -1.43 13.41
CA LEU A 20 -4.77 -2.19 12.42
C LEU A 20 -4.61 -3.71 12.62
N ALA A 21 -3.39 -4.18 12.89
CA ALA A 21 -3.11 -5.58 13.22
C ALA A 21 -3.76 -6.00 14.55
N LEU A 22 -3.75 -5.12 15.55
CA LEU A 22 -4.39 -5.36 16.85
C LEU A 22 -5.93 -5.39 16.73
N ALA A 23 -6.52 -4.55 15.88
CA ALA A 23 -7.96 -4.58 15.55
C ALA A 23 -8.33 -5.87 14.80
N ALA A 24 -7.52 -6.27 13.81
CA ALA A 24 -7.68 -7.53 13.09
C ALA A 24 -7.63 -8.74 14.04
N LEU A 25 -6.66 -8.77 14.95
CA LEU A 25 -6.54 -9.81 15.98
C LEU A 25 -7.75 -9.81 16.94
N ARG A 26 -8.21 -8.64 17.38
CA ARG A 26 -9.40 -8.50 18.23
C ARG A 26 -10.66 -9.04 17.54
N SER A 27 -10.85 -8.67 16.27
CA SER A 27 -11.98 -9.09 15.44
C SER A 27 -11.99 -10.61 15.23
N ALA A 28 -10.87 -11.21 14.84
CA ALA A 28 -10.74 -12.67 14.72
C ALA A 28 -10.97 -13.38 16.07
N ASN A 29 -10.48 -12.81 17.16
CA ASN A 29 -10.63 -13.39 18.49
C ASN A 29 -12.06 -13.25 19.07
N GLN A 30 -12.91 -12.31 18.59
CA GLN A 30 -14.34 -12.31 18.93
C GLN A 30 -15.06 -13.56 18.38
N VAL A 31 -14.63 -14.06 17.22
CA VAL A 31 -15.15 -15.28 16.59
C VAL A 31 -14.59 -16.53 17.26
N HIS A 32 -13.26 -16.61 17.45
CA HIS A 32 -12.60 -17.85 17.87
C HIS A 32 -12.35 -17.98 19.38
N LYS A 33 -12.37 -16.88 20.14
CA LYS A 33 -12.26 -16.82 21.62
C LYS A 33 -11.07 -17.59 22.20
N VAL A 34 -9.92 -17.56 21.52
CA VAL A 34 -8.69 -18.29 21.89
C VAL A 34 -7.89 -17.56 22.96
N VAL A 35 -7.96 -16.22 23.01
CA VAL A 35 -7.16 -15.37 23.89
C VAL A 35 -8.06 -14.51 24.77
N ASP A 36 -7.72 -14.38 26.05
CA ASP A 36 -8.26 -13.33 26.92
C ASP A 36 -7.65 -11.98 26.51
N PHE A 37 -8.31 -11.29 25.59
CA PHE A 37 -7.80 -10.07 24.96
C PHE A 37 -7.74 -8.88 25.92
N GLU A 38 -8.69 -8.79 26.86
CA GLU A 38 -8.68 -7.78 27.92
C GLU A 38 -7.47 -7.96 28.84
N ARG A 39 -7.24 -9.20 29.30
CA ARG A 39 -6.05 -9.50 30.12
C ARG A 39 -4.76 -9.31 29.33
N TYR A 40 -4.74 -9.63 28.04
CA TYR A 40 -3.59 -9.35 27.17
C TYR A 40 -3.24 -7.86 27.15
N LEU A 41 -4.20 -6.97 26.82
CA LEU A 41 -4.00 -5.52 26.80
C LEU A 41 -3.61 -4.94 28.18
N ARG A 42 -4.08 -5.53 29.28
CA ARG A 42 -3.68 -5.13 30.64
C ARG A 42 -2.32 -5.69 31.06
N SER A 43 -1.81 -6.70 30.37
CA SER A 43 -0.52 -7.36 30.66
C SER A 43 0.66 -6.86 29.82
N THR A 44 0.39 -6.15 28.72
CA THR A 44 1.46 -5.47 27.95
C THR A 44 2.14 -4.45 28.86
N PRO A 45 3.45 -4.54 29.12
CA PRO A 45 4.12 -3.65 30.07
C PRO A 45 4.00 -2.18 29.66
N SER A 46 3.70 -1.31 30.63
CA SER A 46 3.76 0.16 30.50
C SER A 46 5.22 0.66 30.46
N ARG A 47 6.01 0.07 29.56
CA ARG A 47 7.43 0.31 29.40
C ARG A 47 7.64 1.65 28.69
N GLN A 48 7.84 2.68 29.52
CA GLN A 48 8.03 4.10 29.21
C GLN A 48 6.70 4.85 29.02
N SER A 49 6.42 5.76 29.99
CA SER A 49 5.74 7.06 29.82
C SER A 49 4.78 7.22 28.63
N SER A 50 3.78 6.35 28.50
CA SER A 50 2.68 6.51 27.55
C SER A 50 1.61 7.38 28.19
N GLU A 51 1.28 8.50 27.56
CA GLU A 51 0.11 9.31 27.92
C GLU A 51 -1.20 8.55 27.62
N HIS A 52 -1.16 7.65 26.63
CA HIS A 52 -2.31 6.87 26.20
C HIS A 52 -2.65 5.73 27.18
N THR A 53 -3.86 5.79 27.70
CA THR A 53 -4.49 4.78 28.53
C THR A 53 -5.00 3.58 27.71
N VAL A 54 -5.23 2.44 28.38
CA VAL A 54 -5.88 1.26 27.76
C VAL A 54 -7.27 1.62 27.22
N SER A 55 -7.97 2.59 27.82
CA SER A 55 -9.27 3.09 27.37
C SER A 55 -9.18 3.72 25.97
N GLU A 56 -8.21 4.62 25.74
CA GLU A 56 -7.99 5.23 24.42
C GLU A 56 -7.64 4.19 23.36
N LEU A 57 -6.83 3.18 23.71
CA LEU A 57 -6.54 2.08 22.81
C LEU A 57 -7.81 1.29 22.45
N VAL A 58 -8.69 1.03 23.41
CA VAL A 58 -10.00 0.40 23.16
C VAL A 58 -10.88 1.29 22.28
N GLU A 59 -10.88 2.61 22.45
CA GLU A 59 -11.60 3.57 21.61
C GLU A 59 -11.07 3.61 20.16
N LEU A 60 -9.75 3.64 19.96
CA LEU A 60 -9.12 3.57 18.63
C LEU A 60 -9.48 2.26 17.91
N LEU A 61 -9.41 1.13 18.59
CA LEU A 61 -9.82 -0.17 18.05
C LEU A 61 -11.34 -0.21 17.74
N ASN A 62 -12.17 0.43 18.57
CA ASN A 62 -13.60 0.58 18.31
C ASN A 62 -13.89 1.47 17.09
N ALA A 63 -13.09 2.51 16.86
CA ALA A 63 -13.19 3.36 15.69
C ALA A 63 -12.89 2.57 14.40
N ILE A 64 -11.79 1.79 14.38
CA ILE A 64 -11.40 0.90 13.27
C ILE A 64 -12.50 -0.12 12.97
N ASP A 65 -13.04 -0.81 14.00
CA ASP A 65 -14.18 -1.72 13.83
C ASP A 65 -15.42 -1.00 13.27
N SER A 66 -15.64 0.27 13.63
CA SER A 66 -16.72 1.09 13.06
C SER A 66 -16.52 1.36 11.58
N TRP A 67 -15.29 1.66 11.12
CA TRP A 67 -14.97 1.84 9.69
C TRP A 67 -15.26 0.56 8.91
N ALA A 68 -14.72 -0.58 9.37
CA ALA A 68 -14.91 -1.88 8.71
C ALA A 68 -16.39 -2.34 8.67
N ARG A 69 -17.19 -2.01 9.69
CA ARG A 69 -18.63 -2.29 9.74
C ARG A 69 -19.47 -1.33 8.88
N LYS A 70 -19.03 -0.08 8.70
CA LYS A 70 -19.69 0.93 7.85
C LYS A 70 -19.42 0.72 6.36
N TYR A 71 -18.32 0.05 6.00
CA TYR A 71 -17.97 -0.25 4.62
C TYR A 71 -19.09 -1.00 3.88
N LYS A 72 -19.38 -0.56 2.66
CA LYS A 72 -20.34 -1.20 1.74
C LYS A 72 -19.67 -1.40 0.39
N PHE A 73 -19.69 -2.64 -0.10
CA PHE A 73 -19.32 -2.93 -1.47
C PHE A 73 -20.29 -2.23 -2.45
N PRO A 74 -19.80 -1.52 -3.47
CA PRO A 74 -20.66 -0.99 -4.54
C PRO A 74 -21.38 -2.13 -5.27
N SER A 75 -22.63 -1.90 -5.69
CA SER A 75 -23.34 -2.92 -6.47
C SER A 75 -22.86 -2.95 -7.92
N ASP A 76 -23.12 -4.07 -8.60
CA ASP A 76 -22.98 -4.22 -10.05
C ASP A 76 -23.55 -3.05 -10.87
N LYS A 77 -24.67 -2.48 -10.43
CA LYS A 77 -25.34 -1.36 -11.10
C LYS A 77 -24.53 -0.08 -10.94
N ASP A 78 -24.01 0.16 -9.74
CA ASP A 78 -23.15 1.31 -9.42
C ASP A 78 -21.83 1.21 -10.18
N LEU A 79 -21.17 0.04 -10.14
CA LEU A 79 -19.93 -0.22 -10.88
C LEU A 79 -20.10 0.00 -12.38
N LYS A 80 -21.18 -0.52 -12.99
CA LYS A 80 -21.50 -0.31 -14.41
C LYS A 80 -21.77 1.17 -14.74
N HIS A 81 -22.47 1.89 -13.86
CA HIS A 81 -22.75 3.32 -14.01
C HIS A 81 -21.48 4.18 -13.90
N ILE A 82 -20.66 3.94 -12.87
CA ILE A 82 -19.39 4.63 -12.62
C ILE A 82 -18.41 4.40 -13.77
N ASN A 83 -18.24 3.14 -14.21
CA ASN A 83 -17.36 2.79 -15.34
C ASN A 83 -17.79 3.52 -16.63
N ARG A 84 -19.10 3.61 -16.91
CA ARG A 84 -19.64 4.37 -18.05
C ARG A 84 -19.31 5.86 -17.96
N LYS A 85 -19.44 6.48 -16.77
CA LYS A 85 -19.08 7.89 -16.56
C LYS A 85 -17.57 8.13 -16.71
N LEU A 86 -16.72 7.29 -16.11
CA LEU A 86 -15.26 7.37 -16.24
C LEU A 86 -14.82 7.34 -17.71
N LYS A 87 -15.34 6.38 -18.49
CA LYS A 87 -15.08 6.29 -19.93
C LYS A 87 -15.48 7.55 -20.71
N SER A 88 -16.62 8.16 -20.41
CA SER A 88 -17.02 9.42 -21.05
C SER A 88 -16.13 10.61 -20.65
N CYS A 89 -15.52 10.60 -19.47
CA CYS A 89 -14.64 11.68 -19.01
C CYS A 89 -13.20 11.54 -19.54
N TRP A 90 -12.71 10.32 -19.77
CA TRP A 90 -11.34 10.11 -20.28
C TRP A 90 -11.15 10.49 -21.76
N GLY A 91 -12.22 10.48 -22.56
CA GLY A 91 -12.17 10.65 -24.02
C GLY A 91 -11.76 12.03 -24.57
N LEU A 92 -11.34 12.98 -23.72
CA LEU A 92 -11.01 14.36 -24.12
C LEU A 92 -9.57 14.82 -23.85
N SER A 93 -8.73 14.02 -23.18
CA SER A 93 -7.35 14.43 -22.85
C SER A 93 -6.27 13.36 -22.99
N SER A 94 -6.60 12.07 -23.08
CA SER A 94 -5.60 10.98 -23.04
C SER A 94 -5.27 10.32 -24.38
N HIS A 95 -5.91 10.71 -25.49
CA HIS A 95 -5.75 10.08 -26.81
C HIS A 95 -4.46 10.52 -27.58
N ASP A 96 -3.35 10.75 -26.85
CA ASP A 96 -1.99 10.86 -27.43
C ASP A 96 -0.91 10.18 -26.55
N GLU A 97 -1.26 9.52 -25.44
CA GLU A 97 -0.24 8.87 -24.59
C GLU A 97 0.34 7.59 -25.21
N SER A 98 -0.45 6.83 -25.97
CA SER A 98 0.05 5.71 -26.78
C SER A 98 1.00 6.15 -27.90
N THR A 99 0.92 7.42 -28.33
CA THR A 99 1.77 8.01 -29.38
C THR A 99 2.91 8.87 -28.83
N LYS A 100 3.04 9.07 -27.52
CA LYS A 100 4.11 9.89 -26.90
C LYS A 100 5.40 9.12 -26.62
N TRP A 101 5.33 7.83 -26.31
CA TRP A 101 6.51 7.02 -26.00
C TRP A 101 7.45 6.89 -27.21
N ASP A 102 6.90 6.64 -28.41
CA ASP A 102 7.68 6.58 -29.67
C ASP A 102 8.33 7.91 -30.07
N LYS A 103 7.72 9.05 -29.71
CA LYS A 103 8.23 10.38 -30.07
C LYS A 103 9.48 10.78 -29.26
N LYS A 104 9.70 10.20 -28.07
CA LYS A 104 10.78 10.63 -27.16
C LYS A 104 12.13 9.95 -27.41
N SER A 105 12.19 8.85 -28.16
CA SER A 105 13.44 8.12 -28.44
C SER A 105 14.31 8.76 -29.53
N LYS A 106 13.69 9.37 -30.56
CA LYS A 106 14.37 9.73 -31.82
C LYS A 106 15.44 10.83 -31.72
N HIS A 107 15.49 11.60 -30.63
CA HIS A 107 16.45 12.71 -30.48
C HIS A 107 17.76 12.35 -29.77
N LYS A 108 17.95 11.12 -29.25
CA LYS A 108 19.16 10.75 -28.46
C LYS A 108 20.23 9.97 -29.24
N SER A 109 20.09 9.79 -30.56
CA SER A 109 20.88 8.81 -31.34
C SER A 109 22.00 9.36 -32.24
N LYS A 110 22.38 10.64 -32.12
CA LYS A 110 23.43 11.25 -32.97
C LYS A 110 24.47 12.12 -32.26
N ARG A 111 25.26 11.53 -31.35
CA ARG A 111 26.68 11.90 -31.16
C ARG A 111 27.50 10.84 -30.41
N SER A 112 27.73 9.68 -31.02
CA SER A 112 28.82 8.78 -30.62
C SER A 112 29.32 7.99 -31.82
N SER A 113 30.24 8.60 -32.58
CA SER A 113 30.94 7.98 -33.71
C SER A 113 32.27 8.69 -33.89
N ASN A 114 33.35 8.02 -33.52
CA ASN A 114 34.71 8.22 -34.01
C ASN A 114 35.53 6.99 -33.57
N GLU A 115 35.90 6.15 -34.53
CA GLU A 115 37.09 5.27 -34.45
C GLU A 115 38.36 6.18 -34.45
N MET A 116 39.62 5.77 -34.29
CA MET A 116 40.38 4.51 -34.48
C MET A 116 41.70 4.66 -33.62
N GLN A 117 42.59 3.73 -33.24
CA GLN A 117 43.07 2.37 -33.62
C GLN A 117 43.39 1.54 -32.33
N PRO A 118 43.68 0.22 -32.43
CA PRO A 118 44.20 -0.62 -31.34
C PRO A 118 45.77 -0.63 -31.28
N VAL A 119 46.35 -1.57 -30.50
CA VAL A 119 47.77 -2.08 -30.45
C VAL A 119 48.45 -1.90 -29.08
N PRO A 120 49.08 -2.95 -28.47
CA PRO A 120 48.76 -4.38 -28.48
C PRO A 120 48.71 -4.98 -27.04
N SER A 121 48.59 -6.31 -26.92
CA SER A 121 48.64 -7.03 -25.64
C SER A 121 50.06 -7.46 -25.23
N HIS A 122 50.41 -7.36 -23.95
CA HIS A 122 51.37 -8.26 -23.32
C HIS A 122 50.91 -8.68 -21.92
N THR A 123 50.98 -9.99 -21.66
CA THR A 123 50.61 -10.66 -20.41
C THR A 123 51.86 -10.84 -19.55
N GLU A 124 51.80 -10.62 -18.24
CA GLU A 124 52.18 -11.65 -17.25
C GLU A 124 51.79 -11.33 -15.81
N ILE A 125 51.98 -12.31 -14.92
CA ILE A 125 51.46 -12.40 -13.56
C ILE A 125 52.63 -12.65 -12.61
N SER A 126 52.70 -11.93 -11.48
CA SER A 126 53.17 -12.47 -10.18
C SER A 126 52.92 -11.52 -9.02
N LEU A 127 52.56 -12.09 -7.86
CA LEU A 127 52.76 -11.53 -6.52
C LEU A 127 54.18 -11.91 -6.04
N PRO A 128 54.76 -11.17 -5.09
CA PRO A 128 54.49 -11.47 -3.67
C PRO A 128 53.71 -10.37 -2.93
#